data_AF-A0AAW8PYI1-F1
#
_entry.id   AF-A0AAW8PYI1-F1
#
_cell.length_a   1.000
_cell.length_b   1.000
_cell.length_c   1.000
_cell.angle_alpha   90.00
_cell.angle_beta   90.00
_cell.angle_gamma   90.00
#
_symmetry.space_group_name_H-M   'P 1'
#
loop_
_entity.id
_entity.type
_entity.pdbx_description
1 polymer ?
#
loop_
_entity_poly.entity_id
_entity_poly.type
_entity_poly.pdbx_seq_one_letter_code
_entity_poly.pdbx_strand_id
1 'polypeptide(L)'
;MKKATPRKPVTKKSIIAAVIEATGIKPEYVEFSKFEGEYYWCGKAAATFTETNTYLKKLNDVPLERWVTDFEAKIKDTLQYSGFSHINDYIESIDWNDI
;
A
#
# COMPACT_ATOMS: atom_id res chain seq x y z
N MET A 1 35.56 -14.13 -3.98
CA MET A 1 34.55 -13.52 -3.08
C MET A 1 33.64 -12.64 -3.92
N LYS A 2 32.36 -12.99 -4.10
CA LYS A 2 31.39 -12.10 -4.76
C LYS A 2 31.07 -10.96 -3.77
N LYS A 3 31.40 -9.72 -4.13
CA LYS A 3 30.99 -8.55 -3.35
C LYS A 3 29.46 -8.55 -3.29
N ALA A 4 28.88 -8.53 -2.09
CA ALA A 4 27.46 -8.34 -1.93
C ALA A 4 27.11 -6.96 -2.51
N THR A 5 26.28 -6.93 -3.54
CA THR A 5 25.74 -5.68 -4.07
C THR A 5 24.97 -5.01 -2.94
N PRO A 6 25.24 -3.74 -2.58
CA PRO A 6 24.49 -3.08 -1.53
C PRO A 6 23.01 -3.10 -1.93
N ARG A 7 22.16 -3.66 -1.05
CA ARG A 7 20.70 -3.65 -1.26
C ARG A 7 20.28 -2.18 -1.40
N LYS A 8 19.62 -1.86 -2.51
CA LYS A 8 19.06 -0.53 -2.72
C LYS A 8 18.11 -0.21 -1.56
N PRO A 9 18.27 0.93 -0.88
CA PRO A 9 17.44 1.25 0.28
C PRO A 9 15.98 1.37 -0.12
N VAL A 10 15.10 0.79 0.70
CA VAL A 10 13.66 0.92 0.57
C VAL A 10 13.26 2.33 1.02
N THR A 11 12.54 3.03 0.15
CA THR A 11 12.01 4.37 0.38
C THR A 11 10.49 4.36 0.23
N LYS A 12 9.80 5.35 0.81
CA LYS A 12 8.34 5.50 0.60
C LYS A 12 7.98 5.55 -0.89
N LYS A 13 8.77 6.29 -1.67
CA LYS A 13 8.58 6.42 -3.12
C LYS A 13 8.73 5.09 -3.85
N SER A 14 9.73 4.27 -3.50
CA SER A 14 9.89 2.95 -4.13
C SER A 14 8.78 1.98 -3.74
N ILE A 15 8.28 2.08 -2.50
CA ILE A 15 7.13 1.29 -2.03
C ILE A 15 5.89 1.66 -2.84
N ILE A 16 5.52 2.95 -2.89
CA ILE A 16 4.35 3.43 -3.63
C ILE A 16 4.44 3.04 -5.11
N ALA A 17 5.60 3.23 -5.74
CA ALA A 17 5.79 2.84 -7.14
C ALA A 17 5.57 1.33 -7.37
N ALA A 18 6.12 0.49 -6.48
CA ALA A 18 6.02 -0.96 -6.60
C ALA A 18 4.57 -1.46 -6.39
N VAL A 19 3.81 -0.88 -5.46
CA VAL A 19 2.40 -1.27 -5.26
C VAL A 19 1.53 -0.84 -6.43
N ILE A 20 1.76 0.35 -7.00
CA ILE A 20 1.05 0.82 -8.20
C ILE A 20 1.32 -0.13 -9.37
N GLU A 21 2.58 -0.48 -9.59
CA GLU A 21 2.98 -1.40 -10.65
C GLU A 21 2.36 -2.80 -10.48
N ALA A 22 2.36 -3.33 -9.26
CA ALA A 22 1.85 -4.68 -8.97
C ALA A 22 0.31 -4.77 -9.07
N THR A 23 -0.40 -3.72 -8.67
CA THR A 23 -1.86 -3.79 -8.47
C THR A 23 -2.67 -3.05 -9.53
N GLY A 24 -2.05 -2.14 -10.29
CA GLY A 24 -2.75 -1.27 -11.24
C GLY A 24 -3.65 -0.22 -10.57
N ILE A 25 -3.53 -0.02 -9.25
CA ILE A 25 -4.25 1.04 -8.55
C ILE A 25 -3.80 2.42 -9.03
N LYS A 26 -4.73 3.38 -9.12
CA LYS A 26 -4.41 4.73 -9.56
C LYS A 26 -3.43 5.41 -8.57
N PRO A 27 -2.37 6.07 -9.04
CA PRO A 27 -1.35 6.68 -8.17
C PRO A 27 -1.91 7.65 -7.14
N GLU A 28 -2.92 8.43 -7.50
CA GLU A 28 -3.57 9.41 -6.63
C GLU A 28 -4.36 8.81 -5.47
N TYR A 29 -4.59 7.48 -5.46
CA TYR A 29 -5.30 6.79 -4.38
C TYR A 29 -4.37 6.22 -3.31
N VAL A 30 -3.05 6.18 -3.58
CA VAL A 30 -2.06 5.55 -2.71
C VAL A 30 -1.20 6.61 -2.03
N GLU A 31 -1.30 6.68 -0.71
CA GLU A 31 -0.37 7.45 0.11
C GLU A 31 0.26 6.56 1.18
N PHE A 32 1.46 6.94 1.63
CA PHE A 32 2.18 6.20 2.64
C PHE A 32 2.89 7.15 3.62
N SER A 33 2.35 7.23 4.85
CA SER A 33 2.79 8.20 5.85
C SER A 33 3.49 7.55 7.05
N LYS A 34 4.12 8.37 7.89
CA LYS A 34 4.73 7.94 9.15
C LYS A 34 4.12 8.76 10.29
N PHE A 35 3.56 8.09 11.28
CA PHE A 35 2.96 8.72 12.46
C PHE A 35 3.42 7.97 13.72
N GLU A 36 3.75 8.69 14.80
CA GLU A 36 4.21 8.12 16.08
C GLU A 36 5.29 7.00 16.01
N GLY A 37 6.10 6.97 14.95
CA GLY A 37 7.16 5.98 14.78
C GLY A 37 6.80 4.79 13.90
N GLU A 38 5.53 4.64 13.51
CA GLU A 38 5.01 3.57 12.66
C GLU A 38 4.65 4.09 11.26
N TYR A 39 4.56 3.20 10.29
CA TYR A 39 4.18 3.55 8.92
C TYR A 39 2.76 3.08 8.63
N TYR A 40 2.02 3.92 7.90
CA TYR A 40 0.61 3.71 7.61
C TYR A 40 0.34 3.90 6.13
N TRP A 41 -0.53 3.05 5.59
CA TRP A 41 -1.20 3.34 4.34
C TRP A 41 -2.20 4.47 4.56
N CYS A 42 -2.23 5.43 3.62
CA CYS A 42 -3.09 6.60 3.65
C CYS A 42 -3.75 6.81 2.28
N GLY A 43 -4.61 7.82 2.17
CA GLY A 43 -5.33 8.14 0.94
C GLY A 43 -6.57 7.28 0.72
N LYS A 44 -7.18 7.42 -0.46
CA LYS A 44 -8.46 6.76 -0.78
C LYS A 44 -8.40 5.25 -0.70
N ALA A 45 -7.31 4.62 -1.15
CA ALA A 45 -7.14 3.18 -1.05
C ALA A 45 -7.15 2.73 0.41
N ALA A 46 -6.36 3.38 1.26
CA ALA A 46 -6.29 3.02 2.67
C ALA A 46 -7.61 3.23 3.42
N ALA A 47 -8.38 4.26 3.07
CA ALA A 47 -9.72 4.48 3.65
C ALA A 47 -10.70 3.32 3.38
N THR A 48 -10.44 2.50 2.36
CA THR A 48 -11.24 1.30 2.06
C THR A 48 -10.75 0.03 2.75
N PHE A 49 -9.61 0.06 3.42
CA PHE A 49 -9.04 -1.11 4.08
C PHE A 49 -9.62 -1.27 5.49
N THR A 50 -9.81 -2.51 5.90
CA THR A 50 -10.20 -2.88 7.28
C THR A 50 -9.13 -2.51 8.30
N GLU A 51 -7.85 -2.53 7.89
CA GLU A 51 -6.71 -2.10 8.68
C GLU A 51 -5.73 -1.26 7.84
N THR A 52 -5.34 -0.08 8.32
CA THR A 52 -4.42 0.85 7.64
C THR A 52 -2.99 0.82 8.18
N ASN A 53 -2.80 0.31 9.41
CA ASN A 53 -1.50 0.31 10.08
C ASN A 53 -0.56 -0.77 9.53
N THR A 54 0.71 -0.43 9.37
CA THR A 54 1.79 -1.40 9.23
C THR A 54 2.70 -1.29 10.46
N TYR A 55 2.76 -2.36 11.28
CA TYR A 55 3.52 -2.44 12.55
C TYR A 55 5.06 -2.38 12.40
N LEU A 56 5.58 -1.73 11.35
CA LEU A 56 6.99 -1.65 11.03
C LEU A 56 7.51 -0.26 11.41
N LYS A 57 8.56 -0.21 12.24
CA LYS A 57 9.17 1.05 12.71
C LYS A 57 10.15 1.63 11.69
N LYS A 58 10.73 0.81 10.82
CA LYS A 58 11.65 1.23 9.74
C LYS A 58 11.29 0.56 8.42
N LEU A 59 11.37 1.32 7.33
CA LEU A 59 11.09 0.82 5.97
C LEU A 59 11.95 -0.37 5.56
N ASN A 60 13.19 -0.37 6.03
CA ASN A 60 14.21 -1.37 5.67
C ASN A 60 14.22 -2.58 6.63
N ASP A 61 13.31 -2.64 7.61
CA ASP A 61 13.15 -3.82 8.47
C ASP A 61 12.61 -5.01 7.67
N VAL A 62 11.95 -4.75 6.53
CA VAL A 62 11.45 -5.75 5.59
C VAL A 62 11.86 -5.40 4.16
N PRO A 63 11.93 -6.39 3.26
CA PRO A 63 12.24 -6.12 1.85
C PRO A 63 11.05 -5.47 1.13
N LEU A 64 11.29 -4.86 -0.04
CA LEU A 64 10.27 -4.13 -0.81
C LEU A 64 9.05 -5.01 -1.12
N GLU A 65 9.29 -6.26 -1.46
CA GLU A 65 8.27 -7.25 -1.82
C GLU A 65 7.27 -7.48 -0.67
N ARG A 66 7.71 -7.35 0.59
CA ARG A 66 6.81 -7.50 1.74
C ARG A 66 5.77 -6.38 1.80
N TRP A 67 6.13 -5.17 1.41
CA TRP A 67 5.20 -4.04 1.34
C TRP A 67 4.17 -4.24 0.22
N VAL A 68 4.60 -4.81 -0.91
CA VAL A 68 3.71 -5.15 -2.03
C VAL A 68 2.71 -6.21 -1.62
N THR A 69 3.17 -7.32 -1.05
CA THR A 69 2.30 -8.41 -0.58
C THR A 69 1.30 -7.96 0.47
N ASP A 70 1.69 -7.07 1.40
CA ASP A 70 0.78 -6.50 2.39
C ASP A 70 -0.36 -5.71 1.72
N PHE A 71 -0.02 -4.84 0.77
CA PHE A 71 -1.00 -4.02 0.06
C PHE A 71 -1.94 -4.86 -0.82
N GLU A 72 -1.41 -5.87 -1.53
CA GLU A 72 -2.21 -6.83 -2.32
C GLU A 72 -3.20 -7.61 -1.44
N ALA A 73 -2.76 -8.04 -0.26
CA ALA A 73 -3.63 -8.74 0.69
C ALA A 73 -4.79 -7.83 1.16
N LYS A 74 -4.51 -6.55 1.43
CA LYS A 74 -5.53 -5.56 1.81
C LYS A 74 -6.53 -5.30 0.68
N ILE A 75 -6.06 -5.15 -0.57
CA ILE A 75 -6.94 -5.06 -1.74
C ILE A 75 -7.84 -6.28 -1.85
N LYS A 76 -7.26 -7.49 -1.72
CA LYS A 76 -8.02 -8.73 -1.84
C LYS A 76 -9.11 -8.84 -0.76
N ASP A 77 -8.77 -8.51 0.49
CA ASP A 77 -9.71 -8.49 1.60
C ASP A 77 -10.85 -7.49 1.35
N THR A 78 -10.52 -6.26 0.96
CA THR A 78 -11.51 -5.25 0.59
C THR A 78 -12.42 -5.71 -0.55
N LEU A 79 -11.85 -6.27 -1.62
CA LEU A 79 -12.63 -6.67 -2.79
C LEU A 79 -13.56 -7.86 -2.50
N GLN A 80 -13.16 -8.77 -1.62
CA GLN A 80 -13.97 -9.93 -1.22
C GLN A 80 -15.37 -9.55 -0.73
N TYR A 81 -15.51 -8.38 -0.09
CA TYR A 81 -16.78 -7.91 0.48
C TYR A 81 -17.42 -6.76 -0.30
N SER A 82 -16.71 -6.17 -1.27
CA SER A 82 -17.18 -4.99 -2.01
C SER A 82 -18.18 -5.29 -3.13
N GLY A 83 -18.16 -6.50 -3.70
CA GLY A 83 -18.88 -6.83 -4.93
C GLY A 83 -18.21 -6.35 -6.23
N PHE A 84 -17.04 -5.71 -6.14
CA PHE A 84 -16.24 -5.27 -7.28
C PHE A 84 -15.11 -6.26 -7.59
N SER A 85 -14.70 -6.33 -8.87
CA SER A 85 -13.52 -7.10 -9.29
C SER A 85 -12.22 -6.29 -9.32
N HIS A 86 -12.32 -4.96 -9.35
CA HIS A 86 -11.19 -4.04 -9.42
C HIS A 86 -11.28 -2.96 -8.35
N ILE A 87 -10.15 -2.68 -7.68
CA ILE A 87 -10.10 -1.73 -6.57
C ILE A 87 -10.41 -0.29 -6.99
N ASN A 88 -10.02 0.10 -8.20
CA ASN A 88 -10.29 1.45 -8.72
C ASN A 88 -11.80 1.68 -8.86
N ASP A 89 -12.53 0.71 -9.43
CA ASP A 89 -13.99 0.79 -9.61
C ASP A 89 -14.71 0.92 -8.25
N TYR A 90 -14.23 0.18 -7.25
CA TYR A 90 -14.78 0.27 -5.90
C TYR A 90 -14.53 1.66 -5.28
N ILE A 91 -13.30 2.16 -5.32
CA ILE A 91 -12.94 3.50 -4.82
C ILE A 91 -13.76 4.60 -5.51
N GLU A 92 -14.04 4.47 -6.81
CA GLU A 92 -14.83 5.42 -7.59
C GLU A 92 -16.33 5.38 -7.27
N SER A 93 -16.83 4.24 -6.78
CA SER A 93 -18.23 4.09 -6.38
C SER A 93 -18.59 4.81 -5.07
N ILE A 94 -17.58 5.21 -4.29
CA ILE A 94 -17.74 5.87 -3.00
C ILE A 94 -17.98 7.38 -3.20
N ASP A 95 -19.01 7.93 -2.55
CA ASP A 95 -19.17 9.38 -2.44
C ASP A 95 -18.22 9.94 -1.37
N TRP A 96 -17.10 10.48 -1.82
CA TRP A 96 -16.05 11.02 -0.94
C TRP A 96 -16.42 12.35 -0.27
N ASN A 97 -17.54 12.97 -0.62
CA ASN A 97 -17.99 14.20 0.05
C ASN A 97 -18.81 13.94 1.32
N ASP A 98 -19.20 12.69 1.56
CA ASP A 98 -20.03 12.25 2.70
C ASP A 98 -19.24 11.39 3.70
N ILE A 99 -17.90 11.53 3.71
CA ILE A 99 -16.95 10.78 4.58
C ILE A 99 -16.19 11.73 5.51
#